data_AF-A0A9P5JDS1-F1
#
_entry.id   AF-A0A9P5JDS1-F1
#
_cell.length_a   1.000
_cell.length_b   1.000
_cell.length_c   1.000
_cell.angle_alpha   90.00
_cell.angle_beta   90.00
_cell.angle_gamma   90.00
#
_symmetry.space_group_name_H-M   'P 1'
#
loop_
_entity.id
_entity.type
_entity.pdbx_description
1 polymer ?
#
loop_
_entity_poly.entity_id
_entity_poly.type
_entity_poly.pdbx_seq_one_letter_code
_entity_poly.pdbx_strand_id
1 'polypeptide(L)'
;VYMAAASDLTSESAGDGSVWFKIYEDAPVYTPSGSSFYTFPSETATSVTFTIPKALPSGNYLIRVEQIALHVASSFGGAQFYIGCAQVKAPPQVTGGGSGTPGPLVAIPGVYTGNEPGILISEL
;
A
#
# COMPACT_ATOMS: atom_id res chain seq x y z
N VAL A 1 -1.58 1.51 -0.45
CA VAL A 1 -0.83 2.50 0.37
C VAL A 1 -0.81 2.05 1.81
N TYR A 2 0.38 2.00 2.39
CA TYR A 2 0.61 1.64 3.79
C TYR A 2 1.19 2.81 4.56
N MET A 3 0.94 2.82 5.87
CA MET A 3 1.59 3.70 6.81
C MET A 3 2.23 2.88 7.94
N ALA A 4 3.30 3.42 8.54
CA ALA A 4 3.91 2.89 9.75
C ALA A 4 4.27 4.05 10.67
N ALA A 5 3.96 3.93 11.97
CA ALA A 5 4.37 4.93 12.96
C ALA A 5 5.89 4.85 13.16
N ALA A 6 6.56 6.01 13.24
CA ALA A 6 8.02 6.07 13.37
C ALA A 6 8.40 7.08 14.45
N SER A 7 9.04 6.66 15.54
CA SER A 7 9.54 7.59 16.55
C SER A 7 10.67 8.49 16.01
N ASP A 8 11.48 7.94 15.10
CA ASP A 8 12.54 8.64 14.40
C ASP A 8 12.41 8.38 12.89
N LEU A 9 12.13 9.43 12.11
CA LEU A 9 11.99 9.34 10.66
C LEU A 9 13.34 9.15 9.96
N THR A 10 14.46 9.39 10.63
CA THR A 10 15.80 9.23 10.05
C THR A 10 16.39 7.82 10.24
N SER A 11 15.76 7.00 11.07
CA SER A 11 16.21 5.63 11.31
C SER A 11 15.91 4.73 10.11
N GLU A 12 16.93 4.02 9.63
CA GLU A 12 16.79 3.01 8.56
C GLU A 12 15.91 1.82 8.99
N SER A 13 15.78 1.57 10.30
CA SER A 13 14.96 0.50 10.86
C SER A 13 13.53 0.94 11.23
N ALA A 14 13.16 2.19 10.95
CA ALA A 14 11.84 2.73 11.33
C ALA A 14 10.65 1.99 10.69
N GLY A 15 10.89 1.22 9.62
CA GLY A 15 9.89 0.40 8.92
C GLY A 15 10.03 -1.10 9.16
N ASP A 16 10.93 -1.54 10.04
CA ASP A 16 11.21 -2.97 10.22
C ASP A 16 10.13 -3.67 11.06
N GLY A 17 9.94 -4.96 10.78
CA GLY A 17 8.98 -5.80 11.48
C GLY A 17 7.53 -5.50 11.11
N SER A 18 6.60 -6.00 11.93
CA SER A 18 5.15 -5.88 11.67
C SER A 18 4.61 -4.54 12.15
N VAL A 19 4.94 -3.46 11.42
CA VAL A 19 4.58 -2.07 11.78
C VAL A 19 3.70 -1.38 10.74
N TRP A 20 3.55 -1.97 9.55
CA TRP A 20 2.80 -1.38 8.47
C TRP A 20 1.32 -1.73 8.55
N PHE A 21 0.44 -0.76 8.34
CA PHE A 21 -0.99 -0.96 8.19
C PHE A 21 -1.47 -0.30 6.89
N LYS A 22 -2.43 -0.93 6.22
CA LYS A 22 -2.98 -0.43 4.96
C LYS A 22 -4.01 0.67 5.25
N ILE A 23 -3.90 1.80 4.54
CA ILE A 23 -4.84 2.92 4.68
C ILE A 23 -5.66 3.19 3.41
N TYR A 24 -5.19 2.68 2.26
CA TYR A 24 -5.85 2.88 0.98
C TYR A 24 -5.44 1.77 0.01
N GLU A 25 -6.41 1.34 -0.80
CA GLU A 25 -6.25 0.38 -1.89
C GLU A 25 -7.17 0.81 -3.02
N ASP A 26 -6.68 0.69 -4.25
CA ASP A 26 -7.48 0.82 -5.47
C ASP A 26 -7.36 -0.52 -6.21
N ALA A 27 -8.47 -1.27 -6.25
CA ALA A 27 -8.51 -2.63 -6.78
C ALA A 27 -9.12 -2.63 -8.18
N PRO A 28 -8.75 -3.60 -9.05
CA PRO A 28 -9.41 -3.73 -10.34
C PRO A 28 -10.91 -4.05 -10.17
N VAL A 29 -11.69 -3.65 -11.17
CA VAL A 29 -13.11 -4.00 -11.28
C VAL A 29 -13.22 -5.28 -12.09
N TYR A 30 -13.79 -6.32 -11.49
CA TYR A 30 -14.09 -7.58 -12.17
C TYR A 30 -15.37 -7.46 -13.00
N THR A 31 -15.29 -7.79 -14.29
CA THR A 31 -16.43 -7.83 -15.21
C THR A 31 -16.54 -9.23 -15.82
N PRO A 32 -17.59 -10.01 -15.50
CA PRO A 32 -17.70 -11.42 -15.90
C PRO A 32 -18.00 -11.65 -17.39
N SER A 33 -18.28 -10.58 -18.14
CA SER A 33 -18.61 -10.63 -19.57
C SER A 33 -17.78 -9.59 -20.34
N GLY A 34 -16.92 -10.04 -21.25
CA GLY A 34 -16.06 -9.16 -22.03
C GLY A 34 -14.82 -9.89 -22.55
N SER A 35 -13.95 -9.15 -23.25
CA SER A 35 -12.63 -9.64 -23.70
C SER A 35 -11.56 -9.60 -22.62
N SER A 36 -11.82 -8.92 -21.49
CA SER A 36 -10.93 -8.83 -20.33
C SER A 36 -11.78 -8.90 -19.07
N PHE A 37 -11.36 -9.73 -18.11
CA PHE A 37 -12.11 -9.94 -16.87
C PHE A 37 -11.87 -8.83 -15.85
N TYR A 38 -10.76 -8.11 -15.97
CA TYR A 38 -10.37 -7.05 -15.05
C TYR A 38 -10.20 -5.72 -15.79
N THR A 39 -10.80 -4.67 -15.27
CA THR A 39 -10.51 -3.29 -15.66
C THR A 39 -9.75 -2.61 -14.52
N PHE A 40 -8.64 -1.94 -14.82
CA PHE A 40 -7.81 -1.23 -13.84
C PHE A 40 -8.07 0.28 -13.94
N PRO A 41 -8.87 0.88 -13.04
CA PRO A 41 -9.26 2.29 -13.16
C PRO A 41 -8.06 3.25 -13.16
N SER A 42 -6.96 2.84 -12.53
CA SER A 42 -5.73 3.62 -12.39
C SER A 42 -4.60 3.19 -13.34
N GLU A 43 -4.88 2.41 -14.39
CA GLU A 43 -3.87 1.97 -15.38
C GLU A 43 -3.10 3.14 -16.00
N THR A 44 -3.79 4.25 -16.31
CA THR A 44 -3.19 5.47 -16.88
C THR A 44 -2.98 6.56 -15.84
N ALA A 45 -3.15 6.26 -14.55
CA ALA A 45 -3.02 7.26 -13.51
C ALA A 45 -1.55 7.67 -13.33
N THR A 46 -1.30 8.98 -13.30
CA THR A 46 0.03 9.55 -13.01
C THR A 46 0.17 10.01 -11.57
N SER A 47 -0.91 9.94 -10.79
CA SER A 47 -0.95 10.30 -9.37
C SER A 47 -2.00 9.47 -8.64
N VAL A 48 -1.78 9.28 -7.34
CA VAL A 48 -2.70 8.62 -6.43
C VAL A 48 -3.02 9.58 -5.29
N THR A 49 -4.33 9.77 -5.03
CA THR A 49 -4.82 10.59 -3.93
C THR A 49 -5.50 9.70 -2.91
N PHE A 50 -5.14 9.86 -1.64
CA PHE A 50 -5.74 9.15 -0.52
C PHE A 50 -5.90 10.08 0.67
N THR A 51 -6.80 9.73 1.59
CA THR A 51 -7.04 10.51 2.81
C THR A 51 -6.43 9.79 4.00
N ILE A 52 -5.65 10.51 4.82
CA ILE A 52 -5.17 9.99 6.09
C ILE A 52 -6.39 9.84 7.04
N PRO A 53 -6.63 8.66 7.63
CA PRO A 53 -7.78 8.46 8.51
C PRO A 53 -7.78 9.42 9.69
N LYS A 54 -8.92 10.08 9.96
CA LYS A 54 -9.04 11.00 11.11
C LYS A 54 -8.81 10.32 12.46
N ALA A 55 -9.10 9.03 12.54
CA ALA A 55 -8.88 8.24 13.74
C ALA A 55 -7.39 7.92 14.01
N LEU A 56 -6.50 8.19 13.05
CA LEU A 56 -5.08 7.91 13.19
C LEU A 56 -4.50 8.75 14.35
N PRO A 57 -3.75 8.14 15.29
CA PRO A 57 -3.08 8.89 16.35
C PRO A 57 -2.13 9.94 15.79
N SER A 58 -1.97 11.04 16.52
CA SER A 58 -0.99 12.07 16.13
C SER A 58 0.43 11.50 16.24
N GLY A 59 1.30 11.83 15.29
CA GLY A 59 2.67 11.34 15.30
C GLY A 59 3.37 11.42 13.95
N ASN A 60 4.62 10.97 13.94
CA ASN A 60 5.44 10.82 12.74
C ASN A 60 5.13 9.48 12.08
N TYR A 61 5.04 9.48 10.75
CA TYR A 61 4.73 8.27 9.98
C TYR A 61 5.59 8.15 8.73
N LEU A 62 5.94 6.92 8.40
CA LEU A 62 6.36 6.54 7.05
C LEU A 62 5.11 6.26 6.22
N ILE A 63 5.15 6.62 4.94
CA ILE A 63 4.16 6.26 3.93
C ILE A 63 4.86 5.43 2.86
N ARG A 64 4.27 4.30 2.50
CA ARG A 64 4.67 3.46 1.38
C ARG A 64 3.52 3.35 0.38
N VAL A 65 3.69 3.98 -0.77
CA VAL A 65 2.82 3.84 -1.94
C VAL A 65 3.40 2.73 -2.81
N GLU A 66 2.54 1.87 -3.33
CA GLU A 66 2.92 0.76 -4.17
C GLU A 66 1.89 0.60 -5.28
N GLN A 67 2.37 0.53 -6.50
CA GLN A 67 1.61 0.08 -7.67
C GLN A 67 2.17 -1.29 -8.08
N ILE A 68 1.28 -2.22 -8.42
CA ILE A 68 1.65 -3.57 -8.84
C ILE A 68 1.22 -3.73 -10.30
N ALA A 69 2.19 -3.85 -11.22
CA ALA A 69 1.90 -4.13 -12.61
C ALA A 69 1.80 -5.64 -12.83
N LEU A 70 0.69 -6.06 -13.43
CA LEU A 70 0.31 -7.48 -13.53
C LEU A 70 0.39 -8.05 -14.96
N HIS A 71 0.78 -7.25 -15.96
CA HIS A 71 0.78 -7.63 -17.39
C HIS A 71 1.63 -8.88 -17.74
N VAL A 72 2.55 -9.28 -16.86
CA VAL A 72 3.36 -10.52 -16.99
C VAL A 72 3.32 -11.38 -15.71
N ALA A 73 2.29 -11.21 -14.89
CA ALA A 73 2.15 -11.87 -13.59
C ALA A 73 1.59 -13.31 -13.65
N SER A 74 1.57 -13.93 -14.83
CA SER A 74 1.15 -15.33 -15.01
C SER A 74 2.17 -16.37 -14.58
N SER A 75 3.36 -15.93 -14.17
CA SER A 75 4.41 -16.77 -13.60
C SER A 75 4.88 -16.20 -12.26
N PHE A 76 5.34 -17.08 -11.37
CA PHE A 76 5.85 -16.68 -10.07
C PHE A 76 7.01 -15.69 -10.24
N GLY A 77 6.93 -14.55 -9.54
CA GLY A 77 7.90 -13.45 -9.67
C GLY A 77 7.68 -12.52 -10.87
N GLY A 78 6.62 -12.74 -11.67
CA GLY A 78 6.28 -11.90 -12.82
C GLY A 78 5.64 -10.56 -12.44
N ALA A 79 4.95 -10.46 -11.30
CA ALA A 79 4.38 -9.19 -10.84
C ALA A 79 5.47 -8.16 -10.51
N GLN A 80 5.27 -6.92 -10.95
CA GLN A 80 6.26 -5.86 -10.81
C GLN A 80 5.78 -4.81 -9.81
N PHE A 81 6.57 -4.58 -8.77
CA PHE A 81 6.24 -3.65 -7.69
C PHE A 81 6.96 -2.31 -7.88
N TYR A 82 6.20 -1.24 -8.06
CA TYR A 82 6.69 0.13 -8.17
C TYR A 82 6.40 0.87 -6.88
N ILE A 83 7.45 1.20 -6.14
CA ILE A 83 7.35 1.66 -4.75
C ILE A 83 7.80 3.11 -4.64
N GLY A 84 7.00 3.93 -3.98
CA GLY A 84 7.36 5.29 -3.58
C GLY A 84 7.18 5.44 -2.07
N CYS A 85 8.17 6.04 -1.40
CA CYS A 85 8.12 6.26 0.04
C CYS A 85 8.15 7.76 0.37
N ALA A 86 7.48 8.14 1.46
CA ALA A 86 7.53 9.48 2.01
C ALA A 86 7.58 9.43 3.54
N GLN A 87 8.15 10.48 4.13
CA GLN A 87 8.15 10.71 5.56
C GLN A 87 7.18 11.85 5.87
N VAL A 88 6.28 11.64 6.81
CA VAL A 88 5.32 12.65 7.25
C VAL A 88 5.60 12.96 8.71
N LYS A 89 6.07 14.18 8.95
CA LYS A 89 6.45 14.67 10.28
C LYS A 89 5.30 15.41 10.94
N ALA A 90 5.03 15.12 12.20
CA ALA A 90 4.20 15.96 13.05
C ALA A 90 5.05 16.96 13.85
N PRO A 91 4.55 18.19 14.14
CA PRO A 91 3.63 19.05 13.38
C PRO A 91 4.27 19.69 12.12
N PRO A 92 3.47 20.25 11.18
CA PRO A 92 2.01 20.40 11.22
C PRO A 92 1.21 19.19 10.72
N GLN A 93 1.84 18.19 10.09
CA GLN A 93 1.14 17.05 9.52
C GLN A 93 0.74 16.02 10.59
N VAL A 94 -0.40 15.33 10.41
CA VAL A 94 -0.94 14.32 11.35
C VAL A 94 -0.99 14.84 12.81
N THR A 95 -1.58 16.02 12.98
CA THR A 95 -1.88 16.62 14.29
C THR A 95 -3.39 16.69 14.51
N GLY A 96 -3.84 16.65 15.77
CA GLY A 96 -5.28 16.61 16.08
C GLY A 96 -5.95 15.29 15.68
N GLY A 97 -5.17 14.22 15.55
CA GLY A 97 -5.64 12.87 15.24
C GLY A 97 -6.47 12.22 16.36
N GLY A 98 -7.08 11.07 16.07
CA GLY A 98 -7.94 10.33 17.00
C GLY A 98 -7.22 9.32 17.88
N SER A 99 -8.00 8.44 18.51
CA SER A 99 -7.54 7.36 19.40
C SER A 99 -7.64 5.96 18.77
N GLY A 100 -7.63 5.89 17.43
CA GLY A 100 -7.67 4.63 16.71
C GLY A 100 -6.43 3.79 16.95
N THR A 101 -6.56 2.47 16.80
CA THR A 101 -5.43 1.53 16.86
C THR A 101 -5.19 1.00 15.45
N PRO A 102 -4.12 1.42 14.76
CA PRO A 102 -3.84 0.96 13.40
C PRO A 102 -3.64 -0.56 13.32
N GLY A 103 -4.27 -1.20 12.34
CA GLY A 103 -4.14 -2.62 12.12
C GLY A 103 -5.10 -3.15 11.04
N PRO A 104 -4.97 -4.42 10.64
CA PRO A 104 -3.92 -5.36 11.05
C PRO A 104 -2.52 -4.89 10.61
N LEU A 105 -1.50 -5.24 11.41
CA LEU A 105 -0.11 -4.90 11.12
C LEU A 105 0.57 -6.01 10.32
N VAL A 106 1.41 -5.62 9.36
CA VAL A 106 2.17 -6.52 8.50
C VAL A 106 3.63 -6.08 8.40
N ALA A 107 4.52 -7.01 8.08
CA ALA A 107 5.91 -6.72 7.80
C ALA A 107 6.12 -6.48 6.30
N ILE A 108 6.96 -5.50 5.97
CA ILE A 108 7.40 -5.23 4.60
C ILE A 108 8.92 -5.08 4.63
N PRO A 109 9.70 -6.04 4.11
CA PRO A 109 9.27 -7.26 3.40
C PRO A 109 8.54 -8.29 4.30
N GLY A 110 7.68 -9.11 3.70
CA GLY A 110 6.99 -10.23 4.37
C GLY A 110 5.49 -10.34 4.12
N VAL A 111 4.81 -9.25 3.73
CA VAL A 111 3.36 -9.25 3.45
C VAL A 111 2.99 -9.99 2.18
N TYR A 112 3.90 -10.08 1.21
CA TYR A 112 3.69 -10.79 -0.05
C TYR A 112 4.60 -12.02 -0.14
N THR A 113 4.00 -13.14 -0.47
CA THR A 113 4.65 -14.42 -0.76
C THR A 113 4.91 -14.61 -2.24
N GLY A 114 4.20 -13.88 -3.11
CA GLY A 114 4.26 -14.02 -4.56
C GLY A 114 3.28 -15.05 -5.13
N ASN A 115 2.53 -15.76 -4.28
CA ASN A 115 1.56 -16.78 -4.67
C ASN A 115 0.10 -16.33 -4.47
N GLU A 116 -0.12 -15.08 -4.05
CA GLU A 116 -1.46 -14.55 -3.83
C GLU A 116 -2.24 -14.54 -5.15
N PRO A 117 -3.55 -14.83 -5.14
CA PRO A 117 -4.38 -14.79 -6.36
C PRO A 117 -4.39 -13.44 -7.09
N GLY A 118 -4.04 -12.35 -6.39
CA GLY A 118 -3.89 -11.00 -6.97
C GLY A 118 -2.46 -10.66 -7.43
N ILE A 119 -1.49 -11.54 -7.23
CA ILE A 119 -0.07 -11.35 -7.58
C ILE A 119 0.41 -12.41 -8.58
N LEU A 120 -0.05 -13.65 -8.46
CA LEU A 120 0.14 -14.70 -9.47
C LEU A 120 -1.21 -14.93 -10.16
N ILE A 121 -1.39 -14.29 -11.31
CA ILE A 121 -2.67 -14.27 -12.04
C ILE A 121 -2.51 -14.86 -13.43
N SER A 122 -3.24 -15.95 -13.70
CA SER A 122 -3.19 -16.65 -14.99
C SER A 122 -4.12 -16.07 -16.04
N GLU A 123 -5.11 -15.25 -15.64
CA GLU A 123 -6.17 -14.73 -16.52
C GLU A 123 -6.34 -13.21 -16.29
N LEU A 124 -5.93 -12.39 -17.25
CA LEU A 124 -6.17 -10.94 -17.29
C LEU A 124 -7.00 -10.59 -18.54
#